data_AF-X0XNM5-F1
#
_entry.id   AF-X0XNM5-F1
#
_cell.length_a   1.000
_cell.length_b   1.000
_cell.length_c   1.000
_cell.angle_alpha   90.00
_cell.angle_beta   90.00
_cell.angle_gamma   90.00
#
_symmetry.space_group_name_H-M   'P 1'
#
loop_
_entity.id
_entity.type
_entity.pdbx_description
1 polymer ?
#
loop_
_entity_poly.entity_id
_entity_poly.type
_entity_poly.pdbx_seq_one_letter_code
_entity_poly.pdbx_strand_id
1 'polypeptide(L)'
;VDVDDTYTLYPEDLRSYSEEDYKKKIAPDIKPPYTDEFTIGLHQELFKDFSIRINYIHKTKLNIIENVLYDPDSDKDWYTITQDTQGWWIPFETIVPEVDDFPDTQVSAYYRSSNTPVLFYQVKNVPELKRKYQALEIAFQKRMLNNLQLNGSLVISKTTGNIGLNYDASSGFSRAADNPNFLLVNLPEDSSLDFDRPLSLKLMGTYQLPYDFFASCYYTYMSGTPLPRSVTIIPPASWVQGNNAYSEPAT
;
A
#
# COMPACT_ATOMS: atom_id res chain seq x y z
N VAL A 1 26.85 20.66 4.58
CA VAL A 1 26.43 20.63 3.17
C VAL A 1 27.54 19.90 2.48
N ASP A 2 27.30 18.62 2.20
CA ASP A 2 28.28 17.79 1.51
C ASP A 2 28.37 18.28 0.06
N VAL A 3 29.53 18.12 -0.57
CA VAL A 3 29.77 18.68 -1.92
C VAL A 3 28.92 18.00 -3.00
N ASP A 4 28.26 16.90 -2.64
CA ASP A 4 27.37 16.10 -3.47
C ASP A 4 25.87 16.40 -3.25
N ASP A 5 25.52 17.29 -2.31
CA ASP A 5 24.13 17.71 -2.09
C ASP A 5 23.66 18.57 -3.27
N THR A 6 22.87 17.99 -4.17
CA THR A 6 22.26 18.71 -5.29
C THR A 6 20.85 19.16 -4.87
N TYR A 7 20.60 20.47 -4.82
CA TYR A 7 19.26 21.01 -4.57
C TYR A 7 18.70 21.62 -5.85
N THR A 8 17.53 21.14 -6.25
CA THR A 8 16.74 21.73 -7.32
C THR A 8 15.64 22.59 -6.69
N LEU A 9 15.73 23.90 -6.88
CA LEU A 9 14.62 24.80 -6.61
C LEU A 9 13.52 24.52 -7.62
N TYR A 10 12.40 23.94 -7.16
CA TYR A 10 11.18 23.97 -7.97
C TYR A 10 10.58 25.37 -7.86
N PRO A 11 10.26 26.03 -8.98
CA PRO A 11 9.50 27.26 -8.92
C PRO A 11 8.18 26.97 -8.19
N GLU A 12 7.97 27.65 -7.06
CA GLU A 12 6.72 27.58 -6.34
C GLU A 12 5.62 28.14 -7.24
N ASP A 13 4.53 27.38 -7.40
CA ASP A 13 3.40 27.86 -8.18
C ASP A 13 2.64 28.92 -7.38
N LEU A 14 2.92 30.20 -7.67
CA LEU A 14 2.25 31.31 -7.02
C LEU A 14 0.73 31.31 -7.28
N ARG A 15 0.25 30.58 -8.29
CA ARG A 15 -1.18 30.35 -8.53
C ARG A 15 -1.85 29.68 -7.34
N SER A 16 -1.14 28.85 -6.58
CA SER A 16 -1.71 28.22 -5.38
C SER A 16 -2.17 29.21 -4.30
N TYR A 17 -1.74 30.48 -4.38
CA TYR A 17 -2.19 31.58 -3.51
C TYR A 17 -3.35 32.40 -4.12
N SER A 18 -3.72 32.14 -5.37
CA SER A 18 -4.91 32.74 -6.00
C SER A 18 -6.17 32.02 -5.51
N GLU A 19 -7.25 32.76 -5.26
CA GLU A 19 -8.51 32.15 -4.82
C GLU A 19 -9.08 31.19 -5.89
N GLU A 20 -8.91 31.53 -7.16
CA GLU A 20 -9.41 30.74 -8.29
C GLU A 20 -8.73 29.38 -8.40
N ASP A 21 -7.40 29.33 -8.30
CA ASP A 21 -6.65 28.08 -8.42
C ASP A 21 -6.63 27.31 -7.11
N TYR A 22 -6.70 27.99 -5.96
CA TYR A 22 -6.85 27.31 -4.67
C TYR A 22 -8.10 26.42 -4.64
N LYS A 23 -9.22 26.87 -5.24
CA LYS A 23 -10.45 26.07 -5.36
C LYS A 23 -10.28 24.84 -6.25
N LYS A 24 -9.29 24.83 -7.16
CA LYS A 24 -8.98 23.69 -8.03
C LYS A 24 -8.15 22.59 -7.34
N LYS A 25 -7.64 22.84 -6.12
CA LYS A 25 -6.87 21.84 -5.35
C LYS A 25 -7.71 20.67 -4.84
N ILE A 26 -9.03 20.76 -4.91
CA ILE A 26 -9.95 19.66 -4.56
C ILE A 26 -10.83 19.41 -5.77
N ALA A 27 -10.87 18.17 -6.25
CA ALA A 27 -11.75 17.80 -7.35
C ALA A 27 -13.23 17.99 -6.93
N PRO A 28 -14.07 18.58 -7.81
CA PRO A 28 -15.45 18.92 -7.46
C PRO A 28 -16.35 17.70 -7.26
N ASP A 29 -15.99 16.54 -7.80
CA ASP A 29 -16.77 15.30 -7.80
C ASP A 29 -16.20 14.22 -6.87
N ILE A 30 -15.44 14.63 -5.85
CA ILE A 30 -14.87 13.73 -4.86
C ILE A 30 -15.95 12.94 -4.13
N LYS A 31 -15.76 11.62 -4.05
CA LYS A 31 -16.65 10.67 -3.40
C LYS A 31 -15.97 10.06 -2.18
N PRO A 32 -16.73 9.70 -1.13
CA PRO A 32 -16.16 8.98 -0.01
C PRO A 32 -15.58 7.63 -0.48
N PRO A 33 -14.40 7.21 0.03
CA PRO A 33 -13.90 5.86 -0.17
C PRO A 33 -14.88 4.84 0.39
N TYR A 34 -14.95 3.66 -0.25
CA TYR A 34 -15.83 2.58 0.21
C TYR A 34 -15.12 1.24 0.19
N THR A 35 -15.74 0.22 0.79
CA THR A 35 -15.21 -1.14 0.85
C THR A 35 -16.30 -2.13 0.51
N ASP A 36 -16.06 -2.92 -0.51
CA ASP A 36 -16.89 -4.08 -0.84
C ASP A 36 -16.39 -5.26 0.00
N GLU A 37 -17.28 -5.86 0.78
CA GLU A 37 -16.96 -6.96 1.68
C GLU A 37 -17.90 -8.14 1.44
N PHE A 38 -17.31 -9.31 1.23
CA PHE A 38 -17.99 -10.59 1.16
C PHE A 38 -17.46 -11.49 2.28
N THR A 39 -18.35 -11.98 3.13
CA THR A 39 -18.01 -12.86 4.23
C THR A 39 -18.96 -14.06 4.26
N ILE A 40 -18.40 -15.27 4.33
CA ILE A 40 -19.15 -16.52 4.51
C ILE A 40 -18.60 -17.26 5.72
N GLY A 41 -19.49 -17.74 6.58
CA GLY A 41 -19.11 -18.38 7.83
C GLY A 41 -19.89 -19.66 8.10
N LEU A 42 -19.19 -20.66 8.62
CA LEU A 42 -19.76 -21.87 9.21
C LEU A 42 -19.46 -21.86 10.71
N HIS A 43 -20.48 -22.07 11.52
CA HIS A 43 -20.33 -22.25 12.96
C HIS A 43 -21.08 -23.51 13.38
N GLN A 44 -20.37 -24.43 14.01
CA GLN A 44 -20.94 -25.70 14.42
C GLN A 44 -20.36 -26.18 15.75
N GLU A 45 -21.23 -26.71 16.60
CA GLU A 45 -20.83 -27.54 17.72
C GLU A 45 -20.52 -28.95 17.20
N LEU A 46 -19.27 -29.41 17.35
CA LEU A 46 -18.85 -30.73 16.87
C LEU A 46 -19.03 -31.81 17.93
N PHE A 47 -18.75 -31.47 19.19
CA PHE A 47 -18.92 -32.34 20.35
C PHE A 47 -19.49 -31.51 21.49
N LYS A 48 -19.99 -32.19 22.53
CA LYS A 48 -20.42 -31.52 23.75
C LYS A 48 -19.30 -30.60 24.24
N ASP A 49 -19.63 -29.33 24.40
CA ASP A 49 -18.72 -28.29 24.89
C ASP A 49 -17.56 -27.92 23.94
N PHE A 50 -17.59 -28.34 22.68
CA PHE A 50 -16.61 -27.96 21.64
C PHE A 50 -17.29 -27.38 20.39
N SER A 51 -16.98 -26.12 20.07
CA SER A 51 -17.42 -25.46 18.84
C SER A 51 -16.24 -25.08 17.95
N ILE A 52 -16.50 -25.10 16.65
CA ILE A 52 -15.61 -24.59 15.61
C ILE A 52 -16.34 -23.52 14.79
N ARG A 53 -15.61 -22.47 14.45
CA ARG A 53 -16.03 -21.41 13.55
C ARG A 53 -15.00 -21.31 12.43
N ILE A 54 -15.48 -21.27 11.20
CA ILE A 54 -14.67 -21.05 10.02
C ILE A 54 -15.30 -19.89 9.27
N ASN A 55 -14.57 -18.79 9.08
CA ASN A 55 -15.01 -17.65 8.28
C ASN A 55 -14.04 -17.45 7.12
N TYR A 56 -14.57 -17.22 5.93
CA TYR A 56 -13.83 -16.66 4.82
C TYR A 56 -14.29 -15.21 4.61
N ILE A 57 -13.32 -14.31 4.50
CA ILE A 57 -13.52 -12.87 4.34
C ILE A 57 -12.77 -12.42 3.09
N HIS A 58 -13.44 -11.66 2.23
CA HIS A 58 -12.85 -10.97 1.10
C HIS A 58 -13.28 -9.50 1.14
N LYS A 59 -12.32 -8.57 1.20
CA LYS A 59 -12.57 -7.13 1.21
C LYS A 59 -11.79 -6.45 0.10
N THR A 60 -12.42 -5.51 -0.60
CA THR A 60 -11.74 -4.64 -1.55
C THR A 60 -12.11 -3.19 -1.25
N LYS A 61 -11.12 -2.38 -0.91
CA LYS A 61 -11.24 -0.93 -0.72
C LYS A 61 -11.00 -0.21 -2.03
N LEU A 62 -11.93 0.68 -2.39
CA LEU A 62 -12.00 1.40 -3.65
C LEU A 62 -12.21 2.90 -3.39
N ASN A 63 -12.12 3.71 -4.46
CA ASN A 63 -12.23 5.17 -4.42
C ASN A 63 -11.30 5.82 -3.39
N ILE A 64 -10.06 5.33 -3.30
CA ILE A 64 -9.07 5.90 -2.39
C ILE A 64 -8.79 7.34 -2.84
N ILE A 65 -8.81 8.26 -1.86
CA ILE A 65 -8.51 9.68 -2.08
C ILE A 65 -7.02 9.88 -1.89
N GLU A 66 -6.40 10.58 -2.84
CA GLU A 66 -4.99 10.92 -2.82
C GLU A 66 -4.78 12.28 -3.51
N ASN A 67 -3.66 12.95 -3.24
CA ASN A 67 -3.22 14.07 -4.04
C ASN A 67 -2.58 13.56 -5.33
N VAL A 68 -2.89 14.19 -6.44
CA VAL A 68 -2.33 13.83 -7.74
C VAL A 68 -1.74 15.03 -8.45
N LEU A 69 -0.74 14.79 -9.31
CA LEU A 69 -0.28 15.81 -10.24
C LEU A 69 -1.37 16.12 -11.28
N TYR A 70 -1.74 17.39 -11.34
CA TYR A 70 -2.81 17.92 -12.18
C TYR A 70 -2.37 19.26 -12.76
N ASP A 71 -2.65 19.49 -14.04
CA ASP A 71 -2.42 20.77 -14.71
C ASP A 71 -3.74 21.55 -14.83
N PRO A 72 -3.90 22.68 -14.12
CA PRO A 72 -5.12 23.48 -14.15
C PRO A 72 -5.36 24.22 -15.47
N ASP A 73 -4.34 24.38 -16.32
CA ASP A 73 -4.47 25.08 -17.61
C ASP A 73 -5.04 24.16 -18.70
N SER A 74 -4.59 22.90 -18.72
CA SER A 74 -5.08 21.88 -19.65
C SER A 74 -6.20 20.99 -19.10
N ASP A 75 -6.54 21.12 -17.81
CA ASP A 75 -7.51 20.29 -17.09
C ASP A 75 -7.20 18.79 -17.20
N LYS A 76 -5.93 18.44 -16.96
CA LYS A 76 -5.42 17.07 -17.12
C LYS A 76 -4.61 16.59 -15.94
N ASP A 77 -4.83 15.34 -15.57
CA ASP A 77 -3.95 14.64 -14.65
C ASP A 77 -2.67 14.20 -15.37
N TRP A 78 -1.57 14.18 -14.65
CA TRP A 78 -0.29 13.74 -15.20
C TRP A 78 0.56 12.97 -14.21
N TYR A 79 -0.06 12.22 -13.32
CA TYR A 79 0.62 11.29 -12.42
C TYR A 79 0.79 9.87 -13.00
N THR A 80 0.22 9.60 -14.18
CA THR A 80 0.28 8.29 -14.86
C THR A 80 0.74 8.45 -16.31
N ILE A 81 1.38 7.41 -16.86
CA ILE A 81 1.74 7.35 -18.28
C ILE A 81 0.61 6.86 -19.18
N THR A 82 -0.48 6.36 -18.60
CA THR A 82 -1.64 5.85 -19.35
C THR A 82 -2.49 6.97 -19.95
N GLN A 83 -2.33 8.20 -19.45
CA GLN A 83 -2.96 9.39 -19.99
C GLN A 83 -2.03 10.09 -20.98
N ASP A 84 -2.60 10.85 -21.92
CA ASP A 84 -1.84 11.71 -22.83
C ASP A 84 -1.20 12.87 -22.06
N THR A 85 -0.02 12.59 -21.53
CA THR A 85 0.83 13.52 -20.79
C THR A 85 1.82 14.23 -21.72
N GLN A 86 1.63 14.22 -23.03
CA GLN A 86 2.47 14.97 -23.99
C GLN A 86 4.00 14.72 -23.86
N GLY A 87 4.41 13.57 -23.33
CA GLY A 87 5.82 13.25 -23.09
C GLY A 87 6.42 13.87 -21.81
N TRP A 88 5.59 14.28 -20.85
CA TRP A 88 6.04 14.80 -19.55
C TRP A 88 6.78 13.77 -18.70
N TRP A 89 6.57 12.47 -18.97
CA TRP A 89 7.32 11.37 -18.37
C TRP A 89 8.18 10.67 -19.41
N ILE A 90 9.48 10.64 -19.17
CA ILE A 90 10.48 10.07 -20.06
C ILE A 90 10.93 8.73 -19.46
N PRO A 91 10.71 7.59 -20.15
CA PRO A 91 11.14 6.29 -19.67
C PRO A 91 12.66 6.14 -19.78
N PHE A 92 13.25 5.61 -18.73
CA PHE A 92 14.65 5.20 -18.65
C PHE A 92 14.68 3.70 -18.33
N GLU A 93 15.03 2.92 -19.34
CA GLU A 93 15.21 1.47 -19.22
C GLU A 93 16.55 1.18 -18.57
N THR A 94 16.54 0.43 -17.47
CA THR A 94 17.75 -0.04 -16.81
C THR A 94 17.57 -1.44 -16.24
N ILE A 95 18.69 -2.07 -15.91
CA ILE A 95 18.71 -3.35 -15.21
C ILE A 95 19.14 -3.07 -13.78
N VAL A 96 18.27 -3.40 -12.82
CA VAL A 96 18.65 -3.43 -11.41
C VAL A 96 19.40 -4.75 -11.19
N PRO A 97 20.68 -4.69 -10.77
CA PRO A 97 21.49 -5.89 -10.62
C PRO A 97 20.99 -6.77 -9.48
N GLU A 98 21.33 -8.05 -9.56
CA GLU A 98 21.11 -9.03 -8.53
C GLU A 98 21.81 -8.64 -7.23
N VAL A 99 21.06 -8.65 -6.13
CA VAL A 99 21.55 -8.45 -4.77
C VAL A 99 20.77 -9.36 -3.84
N ASP A 100 21.48 -10.17 -3.05
CA ASP A 100 20.90 -11.17 -2.14
C ASP A 100 19.93 -12.12 -2.87
N ASP A 101 18.68 -12.23 -2.41
CA ASP A 101 17.65 -13.10 -2.99
C ASP A 101 16.87 -12.44 -4.15
N PHE A 102 17.30 -11.27 -4.62
CA PHE A 102 16.62 -10.51 -5.67
C PHE A 102 17.36 -10.62 -7.01
N PRO A 103 16.78 -11.27 -8.04
CA PRO A 103 17.45 -11.46 -9.33
C PRO A 103 17.57 -10.16 -10.14
N ASP A 104 18.41 -10.21 -11.17
CA ASP A 104 18.48 -9.17 -12.21
C ASP A 104 17.08 -8.85 -12.75
N THR A 105 16.66 -7.59 -12.62
CA THR A 105 15.31 -7.16 -13.00
C THR A 105 15.41 -5.97 -13.95
N GLN A 106 14.86 -6.12 -15.16
CA GLN A 106 14.67 -5.00 -16.07
C GLN A 106 13.54 -4.12 -15.54
N VAL A 107 13.80 -2.82 -15.39
CA VAL A 107 12.83 -1.84 -14.90
C VAL A 107 12.82 -0.60 -15.80
N SER A 108 11.63 -0.05 -15.99
CA SER A 108 11.40 1.22 -16.68
C SER A 108 11.15 2.30 -15.63
N ALA A 109 12.17 3.10 -15.30
CA ALA A 109 12.00 4.24 -14.40
C ALA A 109 11.58 5.48 -15.20
N TYR A 110 10.62 6.25 -14.69
CA TYR A 110 10.10 7.43 -15.38
C TYR A 110 10.62 8.71 -14.73
N TYR A 111 11.15 9.60 -15.55
CA TYR A 111 11.69 10.90 -15.13
C TYR A 111 10.88 12.04 -15.74
N ARG A 112 10.73 13.13 -14.99
CA ARG A 112 9.99 14.31 -15.45
C ARG A 112 10.78 15.03 -16.54
N SER A 113 10.11 15.46 -17.60
CA SER A 113 10.68 16.37 -18.59
C SER A 113 10.76 17.79 -18.04
N SER A 114 11.76 18.59 -18.45
CA SER A 114 11.81 20.03 -18.15
C SER A 114 10.67 20.83 -18.79
N ASN A 115 9.92 20.22 -19.73
CA ASN A 115 8.74 20.81 -20.36
C ASN A 115 7.43 20.54 -19.59
N THR A 116 7.49 19.93 -18.40
CA THR A 116 6.30 19.69 -17.59
C THR A 116 5.65 21.00 -17.14
N PRO A 117 4.33 21.01 -16.90
CA PRO A 117 3.68 22.08 -16.14
C PRO A 117 4.32 22.27 -14.77
N VAL A 118 4.06 23.43 -14.16
CA VAL A 118 4.45 23.67 -12.77
C VAL A 118 3.72 22.66 -11.88
N LEU A 119 4.40 22.17 -10.83
CA LEU A 119 3.84 21.18 -9.92
C LEU A 119 2.59 21.75 -9.23
N PHE A 120 1.43 21.21 -9.57
CA PHE A 120 0.16 21.52 -8.96
C PHE A 120 -0.52 20.21 -8.57
N TYR A 121 -0.99 20.16 -7.32
CA TYR A 121 -1.60 18.97 -6.75
C TYR A 121 -3.08 19.17 -6.51
N GLN A 122 -3.87 18.23 -7.01
CA GLN A 122 -5.31 18.15 -6.79
C GLN A 122 -5.65 16.91 -5.97
N VAL A 123 -6.44 17.07 -4.92
CA VAL A 123 -6.98 15.96 -4.12
C VAL A 123 -8.21 15.40 -4.84
N LYS A 124 -8.16 14.11 -5.20
CA LYS A 124 -9.27 13.43 -5.90
C LYS A 124 -9.29 11.93 -5.61
N ASN A 125 -10.33 11.24 -6.07
CA ASN A 125 -10.35 9.78 -6.06
C ASN A 125 -9.46 9.23 -7.18
N VAL A 126 -8.54 8.34 -6.83
CA VAL A 126 -7.64 7.68 -7.78
C VAL A 126 -8.18 6.25 -8.02
N PRO A 127 -8.83 5.96 -9.17
CA PRO A 127 -9.47 4.67 -9.42
C PRO A 127 -8.49 3.50 -9.51
N GLU A 128 -7.24 3.78 -9.82
CA GLU A 128 -6.14 2.81 -9.84
C GLU A 128 -5.82 2.32 -8.43
N LEU A 129 -6.01 3.15 -7.39
CA LEU A 129 -5.64 2.80 -6.02
C LEU A 129 -6.64 1.85 -5.36
N LYS A 130 -6.14 0.67 -4.96
CA LYS A 130 -6.92 -0.40 -4.35
C LYS A 130 -6.17 -1.09 -3.22
N ARG A 131 -6.93 -1.53 -2.21
CA ARG A 131 -6.45 -2.46 -1.17
C ARG A 131 -7.38 -3.66 -1.12
N LYS A 132 -6.81 -4.85 -1.19
CA LYS A 132 -7.52 -6.14 -1.16
C LYS A 132 -7.08 -6.89 0.08
N TYR A 133 -8.03 -7.48 0.79
CA TYR A 133 -7.78 -8.31 1.96
C TYR A 133 -8.56 -9.61 1.83
N GLN A 134 -7.88 -10.74 1.99
CA GLN A 134 -8.48 -12.06 1.99
C GLN A 134 -8.05 -12.78 3.24
N ALA A 135 -8.98 -13.42 3.94
CA ALA A 135 -8.66 -14.18 5.15
C ALA A 135 -9.53 -15.41 5.31
N LEU A 136 -8.89 -16.48 5.76
CA LEU A 136 -9.53 -17.65 6.34
C LEU A 136 -9.27 -17.62 7.84
N GLU A 137 -10.34 -17.42 8.61
CA GLU A 137 -10.31 -17.41 10.06
C GLU A 137 -10.91 -18.72 10.57
N ILE A 138 -10.12 -19.49 11.31
CA ILE A 138 -10.56 -20.69 12.00
C ILE A 138 -10.45 -20.41 13.48
N ALA A 139 -11.54 -20.50 14.20
CA ALA A 139 -11.55 -20.38 15.66
C ALA A 139 -12.21 -21.62 16.25
N PHE A 140 -11.68 -22.11 17.36
CA PHE A 140 -12.30 -23.17 18.11
C PHE A 140 -12.37 -22.80 19.59
N GLN A 141 -13.39 -23.32 20.25
CA GLN A 141 -13.62 -23.11 21.66
C GLN A 141 -14.06 -24.41 22.29
N LYS A 142 -13.33 -24.83 23.32
CA LYS A 142 -13.69 -25.90 24.23
C LYS A 142 -14.00 -25.30 25.59
N ARG A 143 -15.24 -25.42 26.07
CA ARG A 143 -15.59 -25.02 27.43
C ARG A 143 -14.91 -25.94 28.45
N MET A 144 -14.82 -25.47 29.70
CA MET A 144 -14.24 -26.25 30.79
C MET A 144 -15.00 -27.56 30.94
N LEU A 145 -14.34 -28.67 30.62
CA LEU A 145 -14.88 -30.02 30.74
C LEU A 145 -13.71 -30.97 31.04
N ASN A 146 -13.88 -31.84 32.04
CA ASN A 146 -12.83 -32.74 32.55
C ASN A 146 -11.54 -31.98 32.88
N ASN A 147 -11.67 -30.86 33.61
CA ASN A 147 -10.59 -29.98 34.05
C ASN A 147 -9.82 -29.26 32.93
N LEU A 148 -10.24 -29.36 31.67
CA LEU A 148 -9.55 -28.72 30.55
C LEU A 148 -10.45 -27.70 29.84
N GLN A 149 -9.95 -26.49 29.64
CA GLN A 149 -10.52 -25.46 28.79
C GLN A 149 -9.51 -25.09 27.70
N LEU A 150 -9.97 -24.95 26.46
CA LEU A 150 -9.13 -24.55 25.33
C LEU A 150 -9.82 -23.48 24.50
N ASN A 151 -9.09 -22.46 24.08
CA ASN A 151 -9.53 -21.51 23.07
C ASN A 151 -8.41 -21.34 22.06
N GLY A 152 -8.73 -21.27 20.79
CA GLY A 152 -7.72 -21.07 19.76
C GLY A 152 -8.27 -20.36 18.54
N SER A 153 -7.41 -19.62 17.88
CA SER A 153 -7.68 -19.05 16.57
C SER A 153 -6.46 -19.14 15.67
N LEU A 154 -6.73 -19.42 14.40
CA LEU A 154 -5.78 -19.47 13.30
C LEU A 154 -6.34 -18.57 12.20
N VAL A 155 -5.58 -17.55 11.83
CA VAL A 155 -5.91 -16.66 10.72
C VAL A 155 -4.84 -16.85 9.67
N ILE A 156 -5.27 -17.22 8.47
CA ILE A 156 -4.44 -17.24 7.27
C ILE A 156 -4.97 -16.10 6.41
N SER A 157 -4.19 -15.05 6.22
CA SER A 157 -4.63 -13.88 5.46
C SER A 157 -3.64 -13.47 4.39
N LYS A 158 -4.09 -12.69 3.42
CA LYS A 158 -3.24 -12.03 2.44
C LYS A 158 -3.82 -10.66 2.14
N THR A 159 -2.99 -9.64 2.28
CA THR A 159 -3.32 -8.26 2.00
C THR A 159 -2.49 -7.79 0.81
N THR A 160 -3.15 -7.42 -0.28
CA THR A 160 -2.47 -6.91 -1.48
C THR A 160 -3.01 -5.56 -1.90
N GLY A 161 -2.22 -4.80 -2.63
CA GLY A 161 -2.65 -3.51 -3.18
C GLY A 161 -1.48 -2.67 -3.64
N ASN A 162 -1.82 -1.48 -4.14
CA ASN A 162 -0.85 -0.50 -4.64
C ASN A 162 -0.72 0.74 -3.74
N ILE A 163 -1.32 0.70 -2.55
CA ILE A 163 -1.12 1.72 -1.52
C ILE A 163 -1.10 1.06 -0.13
N GLY A 164 -0.11 1.43 0.68
CA GLY A 164 0.15 0.84 2.01
C GLY A 164 -1.00 0.97 3.01
N LEU A 165 -0.84 0.33 4.17
CA LEU A 165 -1.80 0.37 5.28
C LEU A 165 -1.38 1.33 6.40
N ASN A 166 -0.19 1.94 6.31
CA ASN A 166 0.30 2.90 7.29
C ASN A 166 -0.50 4.21 7.34
N TYR A 167 -0.14 5.04 8.33
CA TYR A 167 -0.77 6.33 8.58
C TYR A 167 -0.68 7.25 7.36
N ASP A 168 0.52 7.36 6.77
CA ASP A 168 0.79 8.23 5.63
C ASP A 168 -0.07 7.85 4.42
N ALA A 169 -0.10 6.57 4.08
CA ALA A 169 -0.96 5.97 3.06
C ALA A 169 -2.47 6.20 3.29
N SER A 170 -2.89 6.63 4.49
CA SER A 170 -4.29 6.92 4.81
C SER A 170 -4.58 8.42 4.97
N SER A 171 -3.58 9.27 4.76
CA SER A 171 -3.70 10.73 4.87
C SER A 171 -4.32 11.40 3.63
N GLY A 172 -4.23 10.75 2.47
CA GLY A 172 -4.52 11.36 1.17
C GLY A 172 -3.45 12.33 0.68
N PHE A 173 -2.26 12.29 1.28
CA PHE A 173 -1.04 12.99 0.85
C PHE A 173 0.20 12.08 0.85
N SER A 174 0.03 10.79 0.56
CA SER A 174 1.06 9.75 0.69
C SER A 174 2.06 9.69 -0.47
N ARG A 175 1.91 10.59 -1.46
CA ARG A 175 2.68 10.62 -2.71
C ARG A 175 2.47 9.39 -3.60
N ALA A 176 1.54 8.50 -3.22
CA ALA A 176 1.25 7.28 -3.96
C ALA A 176 0.77 7.55 -5.38
N ALA A 177 0.26 8.75 -5.67
CA ALA A 177 -0.15 9.19 -7.00
C ALA A 177 0.53 10.51 -7.41
N ASP A 178 1.76 10.75 -6.94
CA ASP A 178 2.55 11.93 -7.34
C ASP A 178 3.34 11.69 -8.63
N ASN A 179 3.61 10.43 -8.99
CA ASN A 179 4.38 10.10 -10.18
C ASN A 179 4.08 8.65 -10.62
N PRO A 180 4.36 8.30 -11.88
CA PRO A 180 4.08 6.97 -12.40
C PRO A 180 4.95 5.87 -11.79
N ASN A 181 6.11 6.19 -11.20
CA ASN A 181 6.96 5.16 -10.58
C ASN A 181 6.24 4.50 -9.40
N PHE A 182 5.52 5.27 -8.58
CA PHE A 182 4.83 4.71 -7.42
C PHE A 182 3.67 3.77 -7.82
N LEU A 183 2.80 4.20 -8.74
CA LEU A 183 1.61 3.44 -9.14
C LEU A 183 1.90 2.26 -10.08
N LEU A 184 2.89 2.39 -10.97
CA LEU A 184 3.08 1.46 -12.09
C LEU A 184 4.33 0.59 -11.92
N VAL A 185 5.39 1.14 -11.35
CA VAL A 185 6.71 0.47 -11.30
C VAL A 185 6.92 -0.19 -9.93
N ASN A 186 6.59 0.53 -8.85
CA ASN A 186 6.97 0.14 -7.50
C ASN A 186 5.91 -0.68 -6.78
N LEU A 187 4.63 -0.41 -7.04
CA LEU A 187 3.52 -1.05 -6.33
C LEU A 187 2.41 -1.53 -7.29
N PRO A 188 2.62 -2.62 -8.03
CA PRO A 188 1.52 -3.34 -8.69
C PRO A 188 0.38 -3.71 -7.73
N GLU A 189 -0.87 -3.80 -8.21
CA GLU A 189 -2.05 -4.10 -7.37
C GLU A 189 -1.98 -5.44 -6.60
N ASP A 190 -1.15 -6.38 -7.02
CA ASP A 190 -0.95 -7.71 -6.43
C ASP A 190 0.20 -7.75 -5.40
N SER A 191 0.88 -6.63 -5.19
CA SER A 191 1.95 -6.48 -4.20
C SER A 191 1.44 -6.67 -2.78
N SER A 192 2.20 -7.38 -1.94
CA SER A 192 1.90 -7.53 -0.51
C SER A 192 2.13 -6.22 0.25
N LEU A 193 1.19 -5.84 1.12
CA LEU A 193 1.25 -4.58 1.86
C LEU A 193 2.09 -4.67 3.15
N ASP A 194 2.56 -3.51 3.62
CA ASP A 194 3.47 -3.27 4.76
C ASP A 194 3.06 -3.88 6.11
N PHE A 195 1.76 -4.12 6.34
CA PHE A 195 1.24 -4.77 7.55
C PHE A 195 0.62 -6.14 7.31
N ASP A 196 0.82 -6.73 6.13
CA ASP A 196 0.32 -8.07 5.87
C ASP A 196 0.96 -9.08 6.83
N ARG A 197 0.14 -9.97 7.38
CA ARG A 197 0.57 -11.04 8.28
C ARG A 197 -0.04 -12.34 7.79
N PRO A 198 0.69 -13.10 6.94
CA PRO A 198 0.12 -14.28 6.31
C PRO A 198 -0.44 -15.34 7.25
N LEU A 199 0.13 -15.46 8.45
CA LEU A 199 -0.23 -16.49 9.42
C LEU A 199 -0.22 -15.91 10.84
N SER A 200 -1.35 -16.00 11.54
CA SER A 200 -1.48 -15.64 12.95
C SER A 200 -2.19 -16.76 13.71
N LEU A 201 -1.50 -17.37 14.67
CA LEU A 201 -2.00 -18.42 15.55
C LEU A 201 -2.01 -17.93 16.99
N LYS A 202 -3.14 -18.07 17.68
CA LYS A 202 -3.29 -17.82 19.11
C LYS A 202 -3.92 -19.02 19.76
N LEU A 203 -3.31 -19.53 20.83
CA LEU A 203 -3.79 -20.68 21.58
C LEU A 203 -3.75 -20.35 23.07
N MET A 204 -4.85 -20.61 23.76
CA MET A 204 -4.97 -20.47 25.20
C MET A 204 -5.54 -21.77 25.78
N GLY A 205 -4.89 -22.29 26.81
CA GLY A 205 -5.37 -23.46 27.52
C GLY A 205 -5.32 -23.23 29.02
N THR A 206 -6.36 -23.68 29.72
CA THR A 206 -6.43 -23.66 31.18
C THR A 206 -6.72 -25.07 31.66
N TYR A 207 -5.94 -25.56 32.62
CA TYR A 207 -6.13 -26.85 33.26
C TYR A 207 -6.36 -26.68 34.77
N GLN A 208 -7.42 -27.28 35.30
CA GLN A 208 -7.72 -27.34 36.73
C GLN A 208 -7.01 -28.54 37.36
N LEU A 209 -5.99 -28.25 38.16
CA LEU A 209 -5.26 -29.19 38.97
C LEU A 209 -6.07 -29.55 40.24
N PRO A 210 -5.71 -30.64 40.95
CA PRO A 210 -6.28 -30.93 42.26
C PRO A 210 -6.12 -29.74 43.22
N TYR A 211 -7.03 -29.63 44.21
CA TYR A 211 -7.05 -28.52 45.19
C TYR A 211 -7.37 -27.15 44.59
N ASP A 212 -8.12 -27.11 43.48
CA ASP A 212 -8.59 -25.88 42.82
C ASP A 212 -7.48 -24.94 42.33
N PHE A 213 -6.29 -25.49 42.05
CA PHE A 213 -5.24 -24.77 41.34
C PHE A 213 -5.55 -24.73 39.84
N PHE A 214 -5.27 -23.60 39.19
CA PHE A 214 -5.41 -23.44 37.75
C PHE A 214 -4.06 -23.17 37.12
N ALA A 215 -3.68 -23.97 36.13
CA ALA A 215 -2.52 -23.73 35.28
C ALA A 215 -3.01 -23.24 33.92
N SER A 216 -2.60 -22.04 33.53
CA SER A 216 -2.97 -21.44 32.25
C SER A 216 -1.74 -21.21 31.39
N CYS A 217 -1.83 -21.54 30.11
CA CYS A 217 -0.81 -21.27 29.11
C CYS A 217 -1.42 -20.43 27.98
N TYR A 218 -0.65 -19.47 27.50
CA TYR A 218 -0.98 -18.65 26.35
C TYR A 218 0.18 -18.66 25.37
N TYR A 219 -0.11 -19.04 24.13
CA TYR A 219 0.83 -19.11 23.04
C TYR A 219 0.34 -18.25 21.88
N THR A 220 1.22 -17.40 21.36
CA THR A 220 0.96 -16.60 20.17
C THR A 220 2.10 -16.77 19.19
N TYR A 221 1.76 -16.96 17.93
CA TYR A 221 2.69 -17.03 16.82
C TYR A 221 2.15 -16.19 15.67
N MET A 222 3.00 -15.35 15.09
CA MET A 222 2.66 -14.51 13.95
C MET A 222 3.82 -14.56 12.96
N SER A 223 3.52 -14.72 11.68
CA SER A 223 4.51 -14.61 10.60
C SER A 223 5.06 -13.18 10.52
N GLY A 224 6.23 -13.02 9.91
CA GLY A 224 6.81 -11.71 9.60
C GLY A 224 5.91 -10.86 8.69
N THR A 225 6.14 -9.55 8.68
CA THR A 225 5.65 -8.66 7.62
C THR A 225 6.48 -8.83 6.36
N PRO A 226 5.93 -8.54 5.17
CA PRO A 226 6.72 -8.39 3.96
C PRO A 226 7.83 -7.36 4.17
N LEU A 227 9.04 -7.68 3.73
CA LEU A 227 10.17 -6.75 3.69
C LEU A 227 10.47 -6.42 2.23
N PRO A 228 10.02 -5.26 1.72
CA PRO A 228 10.40 -4.84 0.38
C PRO A 228 11.84 -4.34 0.37
N ARG A 229 12.53 -4.48 -0.77
CA ARG A 229 13.74 -3.70 -1.07
C ARG A 229 13.34 -2.40 -1.77
N SER A 230 14.11 -1.35 -1.56
CA SER A 230 13.99 -0.09 -2.29
C SER A 230 15.26 0.13 -3.08
N VAL A 231 15.13 0.56 -4.33
CA VAL A 231 16.26 0.83 -5.22
C VAL A 231 16.09 2.22 -5.79
N THR A 232 17.07 3.08 -5.53
CA THR A 232 17.09 4.41 -6.12
C THR A 232 17.91 4.39 -7.40
N ILE A 233 17.26 4.72 -8.51
CA ILE A 233 17.86 4.81 -9.83
C ILE A 233 18.17 6.28 -10.10
N ILE A 234 19.41 6.53 -10.50
CA ILE A 234 19.88 7.85 -10.91
C ILE A 234 20.39 7.70 -12.35
N PRO A 235 19.75 8.35 -13.33
CA PRO A 235 20.16 8.25 -14.72
C PRO A 235 21.47 9.02 -14.94
N PRO A 236 22.32 8.61 -15.89
CA PRO A 236 23.54 9.33 -16.21
C PRO A 236 23.25 10.79 -16.61
N ALA A 237 24.08 11.74 -16.17
CA ALA A 237 23.90 13.17 -16.48
C ALA A 237 23.80 13.46 -18.00
N SER A 238 24.52 12.68 -18.83
CA SER A 238 24.43 12.77 -20.29
C SER A 238 23.06 12.38 -20.83
N TRP A 239 22.40 11.39 -20.22
CA TRP A 239 21.05 10.99 -20.58
C TRP A 239 20.04 12.06 -20.17
N VAL A 240 20.19 12.63 -18.97
CA VAL A 240 19.32 13.72 -18.46
C VAL A 240 19.37 14.92 -19.39
N GLN A 241 20.57 15.38 -19.78
CA GLN A 241 20.75 16.50 -20.70
C GLN A 241 20.22 16.17 -22.10
N GLY A 242 20.50 14.96 -22.62
CA GLY A 242 20.07 14.55 -23.96
C GLY A 242 18.55 14.42 -24.11
N ASN A 243 17.84 14.13 -23.01
CA ASN A 243 16.38 13.97 -23.02
C ASN A 243 15.63 15.16 -22.43
N ASN A 244 16.32 16.24 -22.03
CA ASN A 244 15.70 17.40 -21.37
C ASN A 244 14.84 16.96 -20.16
N ALA A 245 15.41 16.12 -19.30
CA ALA A 245 14.77 15.57 -18.11
C ALA A 245 15.29 16.26 -16.83
N TYR A 246 14.55 16.15 -15.74
CA TYR A 246 15.03 16.51 -14.41
C TYR A 246 15.98 15.44 -13.86
N SER A 247 17.05 15.88 -13.19
CA SER A 247 18.00 15.01 -12.47
C SER A 247 17.47 14.64 -11.09
N GLU A 248 16.29 14.02 -11.03
CA GLU A 248 15.68 13.56 -9.79
C GLU A 248 15.91 12.06 -9.61
N PRO A 249 16.25 11.57 -8.41
CA PRO A 249 16.30 10.13 -8.17
C PRO A 249 14.89 9.51 -8.25
N ALA A 250 14.75 8.40 -8.99
CA ALA A 250 13.54 7.58 -8.96
C ALA A 250 13.76 6.43 -7.98
N THR A 251 12.89 6.29 -6.97
CA THR A 251 12.92 5.20 -5.98
C THR A 251 11.63 4.41 -6.06
#